data_AF-A0A7J8EQ12-F1
#
_entry.id   AF-A0A7J8EQ12-F1
#
_cell.length_a   1.000
_cell.length_b   1.000
_cell.length_c   1.000
_cell.angle_alpha   90.00
_cell.angle_beta   90.00
_cell.angle_gamma   90.00
#
_symmetry.space_group_name_H-M   'P 1'
#
loop_
_entity.id
_entity.type
_entity.pdbx_description
1 polymer ?
#
loop_
_entity_poly.entity_id
_entity_poly.type
_entity_poly.pdbx_seq_one_letter_code
_entity_poly.pdbx_strand_id
1 'polypeptide(L)'
;MGKGANRGEGATECEAPMPTFSWEEIQKHNLPTDKWLVVDRKVYNITKWSRRHPGGHRVIGHYAGEDATYGKKKLKYLPYNHQHEYFFLVGPPLLIPLYFQYQIIMSMIVHKHWVDLAWAISYYARFFVTYIPFYGVLGAILFLNFIRFLESHWFVWVTQMNHIVMDIDREPYRDWFSTQLAATCNVEQSFFNDWFSGHLNFQIEHHLFPTMPRHNFHKVAPLVRSLCAKHGIPYQEKPLLRALQDIIRSLKKSGELWLDAYLHK
;
A
#
# COMPACT_ATOMS: atom_id res chain seq x y z
N MET A 1 28.81 28.91 13.18
CA MET A 1 29.07 29.63 14.44
C MET A 1 27.74 29.88 15.13
N GLY A 2 27.54 29.28 16.30
CA GLY A 2 26.35 29.41 17.14
C GLY A 2 26.63 28.62 18.42
N LYS A 3 26.74 29.34 19.54
CA LYS A 3 27.45 28.97 20.77
C LYS A 3 26.82 27.79 21.52
N GLY A 4 27.68 26.93 22.06
CA GLY A 4 27.31 25.88 23.01
C GLY A 4 26.80 26.46 24.32
N ALA A 5 25.74 25.83 24.83
CA ALA A 5 25.24 26.03 26.18
C ALA A 5 25.64 24.82 27.04
N ASN A 6 26.11 25.15 28.23
CA ASN A 6 26.61 24.29 29.29
C ASN A 6 25.85 22.98 29.49
N ARG A 7 26.63 21.90 29.69
CA ARG A 7 26.18 20.70 30.38
C ARG A 7 25.87 21.07 31.84
N GLY A 8 24.60 21.27 32.14
CA GLY A 8 24.09 21.18 33.50
C GLY A 8 23.97 19.70 33.87
N GLU A 9 24.50 19.35 35.04
CA GLU A 9 24.31 18.06 35.69
C GLU A 9 22.81 17.77 35.79
N GLY A 10 22.36 16.75 35.06
CA GLY A 10 20.98 16.28 35.09
C GLY A 10 20.73 15.58 36.41
N ALA A 11 20.10 16.29 37.34
CA ALA A 11 19.41 15.68 38.47
C ALA A 11 18.52 14.54 37.94
N THR A 12 18.62 13.37 38.55
CA THR A 12 17.65 12.29 38.40
C THR A 12 16.29 12.82 38.86
N GLU A 13 15.45 13.26 37.92
CA GLU A 13 14.02 13.42 38.18
C GLU A 13 13.47 12.04 38.55
N CYS A 14 13.06 11.89 39.81
CA CYS A 14 12.20 10.77 40.20
C CYS A 14 10.90 10.90 39.40
N GLU A 15 10.73 10.09 38.36
CA GLU A 15 9.45 9.97 37.66
C GLU A 15 8.36 9.66 38.69
N ALA A 16 7.42 10.60 38.86
CA ALA A 16 6.27 10.40 39.72
C ALA A 16 5.50 9.15 39.23
N PRO A 17 4.97 8.32 40.14
CA PRO A 17 4.23 7.13 39.73
C PRO A 17 3.06 7.54 38.84
N MET A 18 3.04 6.97 37.63
CA MET A 18 1.98 7.20 36.65
C MET A 18 0.62 6.78 37.24
N PRO A 19 -0.47 7.53 36.98
CA PRO A 19 -1.81 7.13 37.41
C PRO A 19 -2.20 5.76 36.86
N THR A 20 -2.81 4.94 37.70
CA THR A 20 -3.40 3.64 37.30
C THR A 20 -4.91 3.77 37.20
N PHE A 21 -5.51 3.20 36.15
CA PHE A 21 -6.94 3.28 35.88
C PHE A 21 -7.58 1.89 35.91
N SER A 22 -8.82 1.77 36.38
CA SER A 22 -9.57 0.51 36.31
C SER A 22 -10.22 0.32 34.94
N TRP A 23 -10.56 -0.93 34.60
CA TRP A 23 -11.30 -1.19 33.36
C TRP A 23 -12.70 -0.55 33.36
N GLU A 24 -13.39 -0.50 34.51
CA GLU A 24 -14.70 0.17 34.59
C GLU A 24 -14.59 1.68 34.38
N GLU A 25 -13.48 2.30 34.76
CA GLU A 25 -13.23 3.70 34.48
C GLU A 25 -12.97 3.92 33.00
N ILE A 26 -12.03 3.17 32.41
CA ILE A 26 -11.64 3.28 31.00
C ILE A 26 -12.85 3.11 30.07
N GLN A 27 -13.73 2.14 30.35
CA GLN A 27 -14.90 1.85 29.51
C GLN A 27 -15.93 2.99 29.46
N LYS A 28 -15.92 3.93 30.41
CA LYS A 28 -16.79 5.12 30.38
C LYS A 28 -16.38 6.11 29.30
N HIS A 29 -15.10 6.09 28.91
CA HIS A 29 -14.52 7.02 27.92
C HIS A 29 -14.66 6.46 26.49
N ASN A 30 -15.89 6.19 26.05
CA ASN A 30 -16.21 5.59 24.75
C ASN A 30 -17.05 6.49 23.82
N LEU A 31 -17.23 7.76 24.16
CA LEU A 31 -18.09 8.70 23.44
C LEU A 31 -17.32 9.52 22.38
N PRO A 32 -17.98 10.05 21.33
CA PRO A 32 -17.33 10.90 20.33
C PRO A 32 -16.54 12.10 20.90
N THR A 33 -16.99 12.62 22.05
CA THR A 33 -16.41 13.76 22.77
C THR A 33 -15.44 13.38 23.87
N ASP A 34 -15.33 12.10 24.21
CA ASP A 34 -14.45 11.59 25.26
C ASP A 34 -14.05 10.14 24.97
N LYS A 35 -12.84 9.97 24.46
CA LYS A 35 -12.31 8.70 23.95
C LYS A 35 -10.98 8.36 24.59
N TRP A 36 -10.94 7.27 25.33
CA TRP A 36 -9.69 6.69 25.80
C TRP A 36 -9.42 5.37 25.07
N LEU A 37 -8.16 4.97 24.98
CA LEU A 37 -7.73 3.75 24.32
C LEU A 37 -6.59 3.14 25.12
N VAL A 38 -6.60 1.82 25.27
CA VAL A 38 -5.49 1.09 25.88
C VAL A 38 -4.61 0.48 24.78
N VAL A 39 -3.30 0.72 24.83
CA VAL A 39 -2.30 0.10 23.96
C VAL A 39 -1.10 -0.28 24.84
N ASP A 40 -0.68 -1.54 24.79
CA ASP A 40 0.44 -2.08 25.59
C ASP A 40 0.31 -1.78 27.10
N ARG A 41 -0.90 -1.96 27.64
CA ARG A 41 -1.27 -1.65 29.05
C ARG A 41 -1.13 -0.18 29.44
N LYS A 42 -1.00 0.75 28.48
CA LYS A 42 -0.99 2.20 28.70
C LYS A 42 -2.30 2.82 28.21
N VAL A 43 -2.81 3.78 28.97
CA VAL A 43 -4.06 4.48 28.66
C VAL A 43 -3.76 5.80 27.94
N TYR A 44 -4.40 6.01 26.80
CA TYR A 44 -4.24 7.20 25.96
C TYR A 44 -5.57 7.92 25.78
N ASN A 45 -5.62 9.21 26.09
CA ASN A 45 -6.76 10.05 25.69
C ASN A 45 -6.62 10.44 24.20
N ILE A 46 -7.40 9.79 23.35
CA ILE A 46 -7.36 9.96 21.89
C ILE A 46 -8.43 10.92 21.36
N THR A 47 -9.17 11.60 22.24
CA THR A 47 -10.32 12.46 21.87
C THR A 47 -9.96 13.46 20.77
N LYS A 48 -8.88 14.23 20.96
CA LYS A 48 -8.41 15.20 19.97
C LYS A 48 -7.68 14.54 18.80
N TRP A 49 -6.86 13.54 19.09
CA TRP A 49 -5.99 12.90 18.10
C TRP A 49 -6.76 12.09 17.06
N SER A 50 -7.88 11.45 17.44
CA SER A 50 -8.70 10.66 16.53
C SER A 50 -9.12 11.45 15.28
N ARG A 51 -9.40 12.76 15.42
CA ARG A 51 -9.76 13.63 14.28
C ARG A 51 -8.63 13.87 13.27
N ARG A 52 -7.38 13.68 13.70
CA ARG A 52 -6.16 13.87 12.90
C ARG A 52 -5.48 12.54 12.54
N HIS A 53 -6.08 11.42 12.91
CA HIS A 53 -5.53 10.11 12.65
C HIS A 53 -5.38 9.87 11.14
N PRO A 54 -4.19 9.50 10.62
CA PRO A 54 -3.95 9.30 9.19
C PRO A 54 -4.88 8.26 8.55
N GLY A 55 -5.25 7.21 9.28
CA GLY A 55 -6.23 6.21 8.83
C GLY A 55 -7.69 6.67 8.90
N GLY A 56 -7.95 7.93 9.24
CA GLY A 56 -9.28 8.49 9.45
C GLY A 56 -9.82 8.29 10.87
N HIS A 57 -10.74 9.17 11.26
CA HIS A 57 -11.23 9.27 12.64
C HIS A 57 -12.06 8.09 13.14
N ARG A 58 -12.57 7.27 12.22
CA ARG A 58 -13.38 6.09 12.55
C ARG A 58 -12.54 4.89 12.95
N VAL A 59 -11.33 4.75 12.41
CA VAL A 59 -10.49 3.56 12.60
C VAL A 59 -10.10 3.39 14.07
N ILE A 60 -9.46 4.40 14.66
CA ILE A 60 -9.10 4.35 16.07
C ILE A 60 -10.30 4.65 16.99
N GLY A 61 -11.21 5.52 16.53
CA GLY A 61 -12.35 5.95 17.32
C GLY A 61 -13.40 4.86 17.57
N HIS A 62 -13.42 3.77 16.78
CA HIS A 62 -14.33 2.64 16.98
C HIS A 62 -13.98 1.82 18.23
N TYR A 63 -12.72 1.86 18.68
CA TYR A 63 -12.20 1.09 19.81
C TYR A 63 -12.11 1.91 21.10
N ALA A 64 -12.79 3.07 21.18
CA ALA A 64 -12.77 3.90 22.37
C ALA A 64 -13.35 3.15 23.59
N GLY A 65 -12.66 3.24 24.74
CA GLY A 65 -12.97 2.49 25.96
C GLY A 65 -12.49 1.04 25.95
N GLU A 66 -11.66 0.65 24.99
CA GLU A 66 -11.19 -0.74 24.83
C GLU A 66 -9.66 -0.88 24.78
N ASP A 67 -9.20 -2.13 24.89
CA ASP A 67 -7.85 -2.53 24.52
C ASP A 67 -7.74 -2.66 22.99
N ALA A 68 -6.86 -1.85 22.40
CA ALA A 68 -6.49 -1.90 20.99
C ALA A 68 -5.02 -2.29 20.78
N THR A 69 -4.37 -2.87 21.79
CA THR A 69 -3.05 -3.50 21.64
C THR A 69 -3.08 -4.53 20.51
N TYR A 70 -4.19 -5.25 20.40
CA TYR A 70 -4.48 -6.16 19.31
C TYR A 70 -5.88 -5.85 18.78
N GLY A 71 -6.03 -5.58 17.48
CA GLY A 71 -7.31 -5.17 16.89
C GLY A 71 -8.42 -6.17 17.21
N LYS A 72 -9.45 -5.76 17.96
CA LYS A 72 -10.51 -6.68 18.40
C LYS A 72 -11.21 -7.35 17.23
N LYS A 73 -11.47 -8.64 17.44
CA LYS A 73 -12.10 -9.61 16.54
C LYS A 73 -13.34 -9.08 15.83
N LYS A 74 -13.20 -8.77 14.53
CA LYS A 74 -14.29 -8.95 13.57
C LYS A 74 -13.79 -9.85 12.45
N LEU A 75 -14.09 -11.14 12.57
CA LEU A 75 -14.09 -12.05 11.43
C LEU A 75 -15.06 -11.48 10.39
N LYS A 76 -14.54 -10.85 9.35
CA LYS A 76 -15.23 -10.87 8.06
C LYS A 76 -14.61 -12.03 7.30
N TYR A 77 -15.38 -13.12 7.19
CA TYR A 77 -15.40 -14.27 6.27
C TYR A 77 -14.21 -14.64 5.34
N LEU A 78 -13.07 -13.94 5.36
CA LEU A 78 -11.96 -14.10 4.45
C LEU A 78 -10.73 -14.58 5.23
N PRO A 79 -10.15 -15.74 4.89
CA PRO A 79 -8.97 -16.27 5.56
C PRO A 79 -7.71 -15.51 5.10
N TYR A 80 -7.46 -14.32 5.69
CA TYR A 80 -6.34 -13.45 5.32
C TYR A 80 -4.96 -14.12 5.40
N ASN A 81 -4.79 -15.13 6.26
CA ASN A 81 -3.57 -15.92 6.35
C ASN A 81 -3.25 -16.69 5.06
N HIS A 82 -4.28 -17.03 4.26
CA HIS A 82 -4.15 -17.69 2.97
C HIS A 82 -4.22 -16.73 1.78
N GLN A 83 -4.17 -15.41 1.99
CA GLN A 83 -4.30 -14.41 0.91
C GLN A 83 -3.31 -14.62 -0.25
N HIS A 84 -2.11 -15.09 0.05
CA HIS A 84 -1.08 -15.38 -0.94
C HIS A 84 -1.46 -16.51 -1.91
N GLU A 85 -2.37 -17.40 -1.52
CA GLU A 85 -2.83 -18.54 -2.33
C GLU A 85 -3.90 -18.13 -3.34
N TYR A 86 -4.85 -17.27 -2.93
CA TYR A 86 -6.00 -16.92 -3.76
C TYR A 86 -5.96 -15.52 -4.37
N PHE A 87 -5.12 -14.59 -3.86
CA PHE A 87 -5.13 -13.20 -4.33
C PHE A 87 -4.93 -13.08 -5.83
N PHE A 88 -3.92 -13.76 -6.39
CA PHE A 88 -3.64 -13.69 -7.83
C PHE A 88 -4.60 -14.53 -8.68
N LEU A 89 -5.35 -15.46 -8.08
CA LEU A 89 -6.36 -16.27 -8.76
C LEU A 89 -7.75 -15.60 -8.75
N VAL A 90 -8.02 -14.72 -7.80
CA VAL A 90 -9.35 -14.10 -7.61
C VAL A 90 -9.30 -12.60 -7.88
N GLY A 91 -8.28 -11.90 -7.38
CA GLY A 91 -8.14 -10.44 -7.52
C GLY A 91 -8.05 -10.00 -8.98
N PRO A 92 -7.01 -10.40 -9.75
CA PRO A 92 -6.88 -9.98 -11.14
C PRO A 92 -8.09 -10.34 -12.01
N PRO A 93 -8.68 -11.55 -11.99
CA PRO A 93 -9.87 -11.83 -12.80
C PRO A 93 -11.07 -10.93 -12.50
N LEU A 94 -11.22 -10.45 -11.26
CA LEU A 94 -12.35 -9.60 -10.87
C LEU A 94 -12.05 -8.09 -10.99
N LEU A 95 -10.77 -7.69 -11.07
CA LEU A 95 -10.36 -6.28 -11.01
C LEU A 95 -10.73 -5.49 -12.28
N ILE A 96 -9.99 -5.65 -13.37
CA ILE A 96 -10.27 -4.94 -14.63
C ILE A 96 -11.55 -5.45 -15.30
N PRO A 97 -11.76 -6.77 -15.45
CA PRO A 97 -12.90 -7.29 -16.22
C PRO A 97 -14.26 -6.93 -15.62
N LEU A 98 -14.35 -6.77 -14.29
CA LEU A 98 -15.62 -6.51 -13.59
C LEU A 98 -15.61 -5.21 -12.79
N TYR A 99 -14.74 -5.08 -11.79
CA TYR A 99 -14.80 -3.97 -10.83
C TYR A 99 -14.53 -2.61 -11.48
N PHE A 100 -13.43 -2.45 -12.21
CA PHE A 100 -13.13 -1.20 -12.91
C PHE A 100 -14.11 -0.92 -14.04
N GLN A 101 -14.55 -1.95 -14.76
CA GLN A 101 -15.56 -1.78 -15.80
C GLN A 101 -16.86 -1.17 -15.24
N TYR A 102 -17.33 -1.70 -14.11
CA TYR A 102 -18.47 -1.17 -13.39
C TYR A 102 -18.22 0.26 -12.90
N GLN A 103 -17.10 0.50 -12.20
CA GLN A 103 -16.76 1.81 -11.66
C GLN A 103 -16.63 2.89 -12.74
N ILE A 104 -16.00 2.59 -13.87
CA ILE A 104 -15.81 3.53 -14.99
C ILE A 104 -17.17 3.92 -15.57
N ILE A 105 -18.03 2.95 -15.89
CA ILE A 105 -19.37 3.23 -16.44
C ILE A 105 -20.22 4.02 -15.43
N MET A 106 -20.26 3.57 -14.18
CA MET A 106 -21.05 4.23 -13.15
C MET A 106 -20.56 5.65 -12.89
N SER A 107 -19.24 5.87 -12.87
CA SER A 107 -18.66 7.20 -12.72
C SER A 107 -19.06 8.11 -13.87
N MET A 108 -19.00 7.64 -15.13
CA MET A 108 -19.42 8.44 -16.28
C MET A 108 -20.90 8.83 -16.20
N ILE A 109 -21.77 7.92 -15.75
CA ILE A 109 -23.21 8.19 -15.61
C ILE A 109 -23.48 9.16 -14.45
N VAL A 110 -22.94 8.89 -13.26
CA VAL A 110 -23.19 9.69 -12.04
C VAL A 110 -22.66 11.12 -12.20
N HIS A 111 -21.47 11.27 -12.77
CA HIS A 111 -20.84 12.57 -12.99
C HIS A 111 -21.27 13.23 -14.31
N LYS A 112 -22.15 12.59 -15.09
CA LYS A 112 -22.70 13.10 -16.36
C LYS A 112 -21.64 13.37 -17.43
N HIS A 113 -20.60 12.54 -17.49
CA HIS A 113 -19.56 12.59 -18.52
C HIS A 113 -20.08 11.94 -19.81
N TRP A 114 -21.05 12.58 -20.46
CA TRP A 114 -21.76 12.00 -21.61
C TRP A 114 -20.88 11.79 -22.84
N VAL A 115 -19.89 12.67 -23.04
CA VAL A 115 -18.93 12.54 -24.14
C VAL A 115 -18.06 11.30 -23.95
N ASP A 116 -17.54 11.07 -22.74
CA ASP A 116 -16.75 9.89 -22.40
C ASP A 116 -17.60 8.61 -22.53
N LEU A 117 -18.85 8.65 -22.06
CA LEU A 117 -19.78 7.53 -22.19
C LEU A 117 -20.07 7.19 -23.66
N ALA A 118 -20.28 8.20 -24.51
CA ALA A 118 -20.48 8.01 -25.93
C ALA A 118 -19.24 7.39 -26.59
N TRP A 119 -18.03 7.83 -26.23
CA TRP A 119 -16.80 7.22 -26.71
C TRP A 119 -16.64 5.77 -26.24
N ALA A 120 -16.95 5.47 -24.99
CA ALA A 120 -16.92 4.11 -24.45
C ALA A 120 -17.91 3.19 -25.19
N ILE A 121 -19.16 3.64 -25.39
CA ILE A 121 -20.17 2.91 -26.17
C ILE A 121 -19.68 2.69 -27.61
N SER A 122 -19.12 3.73 -28.24
CA SER A 122 -18.57 3.61 -29.60
C SER A 122 -17.45 2.58 -29.70
N TYR A 123 -16.62 2.45 -28.64
CA TYR A 123 -15.54 1.48 -28.59
C TYR A 123 -16.10 0.06 -28.56
N TYR A 124 -17.04 -0.23 -27.65
CA TYR A 124 -17.65 -1.57 -27.57
C TYR A 124 -18.44 -1.90 -28.85
N ALA A 125 -19.19 -0.94 -29.39
CA ALA A 125 -19.91 -1.13 -30.65
C ALA A 125 -18.95 -1.49 -31.80
N ARG A 126 -17.86 -0.73 -31.98
CA ARG A 126 -16.84 -1.02 -32.99
C ARG A 126 -16.17 -2.37 -32.76
N PHE A 127 -15.85 -2.70 -31.52
CA PHE A 127 -15.27 -4.00 -31.18
C PHE A 127 -16.21 -5.15 -31.60
N PHE A 128 -17.48 -5.11 -31.19
CA PHE A 128 -18.43 -6.18 -31.52
C PHE A 128 -18.73 -6.25 -33.02
N VAL A 129 -18.93 -5.11 -33.69
CA VAL A 129 -19.10 -5.07 -35.16
C VAL A 129 -17.91 -5.69 -35.89
N THR A 130 -16.69 -5.42 -35.40
CA THR A 130 -15.47 -5.96 -36.01
C THR A 130 -15.33 -7.46 -35.77
N TYR A 131 -15.61 -7.96 -34.57
CA TYR A 131 -15.25 -9.33 -34.18
C TYR A 131 -16.39 -10.36 -34.25
N ILE A 132 -17.66 -9.93 -34.24
CA ILE A 132 -18.81 -10.85 -34.41
C ILE A 132 -18.75 -11.65 -35.72
N PRO A 133 -18.39 -11.08 -36.89
CA PRO A 133 -18.30 -11.85 -38.13
C PRO A 133 -17.30 -13.02 -38.09
N PHE A 134 -16.27 -12.93 -37.23
CA PHE A 134 -15.23 -13.96 -37.11
C PHE A 134 -15.55 -15.01 -36.05
N TYR A 135 -16.12 -14.59 -34.92
CA TYR A 135 -16.25 -15.45 -33.73
C TYR A 135 -17.71 -15.68 -33.28
N GLY A 136 -18.68 -15.06 -33.95
CA GLY A 136 -20.05 -14.96 -33.46
C GLY A 136 -20.16 -14.10 -32.18
N VAL A 137 -21.37 -13.94 -31.67
CA VAL A 137 -21.64 -13.13 -30.47
C VAL A 137 -20.92 -13.69 -29.25
N LEU A 138 -21.08 -14.99 -28.98
CA LEU A 138 -20.47 -15.64 -27.82
C LEU A 138 -18.94 -15.62 -27.91
N GLY A 139 -18.36 -15.92 -29.08
CA GLY A 139 -16.92 -15.91 -29.26
C GLY A 139 -16.32 -14.50 -29.13
N ALA A 140 -17.00 -13.46 -29.61
CA ALA A 140 -16.56 -12.07 -29.41
C ALA A 140 -16.58 -11.66 -27.93
N ILE A 141 -17.59 -12.08 -27.16
CA ILE A 141 -17.66 -11.85 -25.71
C ILE A 141 -16.52 -12.57 -25.00
N LEU A 142 -16.28 -13.85 -25.31
CA LEU A 142 -15.20 -14.63 -24.71
C LEU A 142 -13.83 -14.03 -25.06
N PHE A 143 -13.64 -13.62 -26.30
CA PHE A 143 -12.40 -12.98 -26.75
C PHE A 143 -12.14 -11.67 -25.99
N LEU A 144 -13.14 -10.79 -25.87
CA LEU A 144 -13.01 -9.55 -25.10
C LEU A 144 -12.62 -9.83 -23.65
N ASN A 145 -13.33 -10.75 -22.99
CA ASN A 145 -13.09 -11.10 -21.59
C ASN A 145 -11.71 -11.74 -21.40
N PHE A 146 -11.26 -12.56 -22.34
CA PHE A 146 -9.93 -13.15 -22.30
C PHE A 146 -8.83 -12.09 -22.40
N ILE A 147 -8.96 -11.11 -23.31
CA ILE A 147 -8.01 -10.00 -23.40
C ILE A 147 -8.02 -9.16 -22.12
N ARG A 148 -9.20 -8.85 -21.56
CA ARG A 148 -9.32 -8.14 -20.27
C ARG A 148 -8.72 -8.93 -19.11
N PHE A 149 -8.87 -10.26 -19.12
CA PHE A 149 -8.25 -11.15 -18.14
C PHE A 149 -6.72 -11.05 -18.19
N LEU A 150 -6.12 -11.14 -19.38
CA LEU A 150 -4.66 -11.01 -19.56
C LEU A 150 -4.16 -9.63 -19.15
N GLU A 151 -4.85 -8.57 -19.56
CA GLU A 151 -4.55 -7.19 -19.16
C GLU A 151 -4.57 -7.03 -17.64
N SER A 152 -5.57 -7.58 -16.97
CA SER A 152 -5.69 -7.50 -15.51
C SER A 152 -4.55 -8.18 -14.78
N HIS A 153 -4.10 -9.35 -15.23
CA HIS A 153 -2.95 -10.03 -14.65
C HIS A 153 -1.67 -9.24 -14.86
N TRP A 154 -1.44 -8.76 -16.09
CA TRP A 154 -0.29 -7.93 -16.39
C TRP A 154 -0.27 -6.66 -15.55
N PHE A 155 -1.40 -5.95 -15.47
CA PHE A 155 -1.56 -4.74 -14.67
C PHE A 155 -1.29 -4.98 -13.19
N VAL A 156 -1.86 -6.03 -12.60
CA VAL A 156 -1.63 -6.34 -11.18
C VAL A 156 -0.15 -6.64 -10.95
N TRP A 157 0.45 -7.55 -11.72
CA TRP A 157 1.86 -7.91 -11.53
C TRP A 157 2.83 -6.74 -11.71
N VAL A 158 2.59 -5.86 -12.67
CA VAL A 158 3.43 -4.67 -12.89
C VAL A 158 3.23 -3.63 -11.79
N THR A 159 1.99 -3.36 -11.37
CA THR A 159 1.72 -2.37 -10.31
C THR A 159 2.19 -2.83 -8.94
N GLN A 160 2.27 -4.14 -8.68
CA GLN A 160 2.85 -4.67 -7.45
C GLN A 160 4.34 -4.37 -7.29
N MET A 161 5.06 -3.95 -8.34
CA MET A 161 6.46 -3.53 -8.20
C MET A 161 6.63 -2.33 -7.25
N ASN A 162 5.61 -1.49 -7.08
CA ASN A 162 5.62 -0.41 -6.07
C ASN A 162 5.49 -0.94 -4.63
N HIS A 163 5.16 -2.22 -4.46
CA HIS A 163 4.91 -2.87 -3.17
C HIS A 163 5.99 -3.92 -2.83
N ILE A 164 7.19 -3.78 -3.40
CA ILE A 164 8.35 -4.56 -2.95
C ILE A 164 8.77 -4.02 -1.58
N VAL A 165 8.21 -4.62 -0.53
CA VAL A 165 8.42 -4.18 0.86
C VAL A 165 9.84 -4.47 1.31
N MET A 166 10.44 -3.49 1.98
CA MET A 166 11.69 -3.63 2.72
C MET A 166 11.38 -3.77 4.20
N ASP A 167 12.11 -4.63 4.92
CA ASP A 167 11.90 -4.81 6.37
C ASP A 167 12.34 -3.55 7.13
N ILE A 168 11.38 -2.81 7.68
CA ILE A 168 11.59 -1.64 8.54
C ILE A 168 10.76 -1.84 9.81
N ASP A 169 11.38 -2.42 10.85
CA ASP A 169 10.71 -2.67 12.12
C ASP A 169 10.72 -1.44 13.06
N ARG A 170 11.75 -0.61 12.92
CA ARG A 170 11.89 0.67 13.64
C ARG A 170 12.38 1.71 12.65
N GLU A 171 11.85 2.92 12.75
CA GLU A 171 12.33 4.06 11.98
C GLU A 171 13.48 4.73 12.73
N PRO A 172 14.75 4.51 12.34
CA PRO A 172 15.83 5.33 12.87
C PRO A 172 15.78 6.71 12.24
N TYR A 173 16.25 7.71 12.98
CA TYR A 173 16.41 9.06 12.46
C TYR A 173 17.45 9.05 11.31
N ARG A 174 16.97 9.25 10.08
CA ARG A 174 17.75 9.30 8.84
C ARG A 174 17.39 10.56 8.06
N ASP A 175 18.31 11.03 7.22
CA ASP A 175 17.97 12.04 6.23
C ASP A 175 16.98 11.48 5.18
N TRP A 176 16.29 12.38 4.49
CA TRP A 176 15.24 12.00 3.56
C TRP A 176 15.73 11.07 2.44
N PHE A 177 16.92 11.28 1.89
CA PHE A 177 17.45 10.46 0.78
C PHE A 177 17.72 9.03 1.26
N SER A 178 18.38 8.89 2.40
CA SER A 178 18.64 7.60 3.03
C SER A 178 17.35 6.87 3.42
N THR A 179 16.30 7.59 3.84
CA THR A 179 14.99 7.00 4.16
C THR A 179 14.31 6.42 2.91
N GLN A 180 14.30 7.16 1.79
CA GLN A 180 13.69 6.66 0.55
C GLN A 180 14.40 5.38 0.07
N LEU A 181 15.73 5.35 0.08
CA LEU A 181 16.52 4.18 -0.33
C LEU A 181 16.38 2.98 0.61
N ALA A 182 16.22 3.22 1.92
CA ALA A 182 16.03 2.14 2.89
C ALA A 182 14.66 1.45 2.74
N ALA A 183 13.64 2.20 2.32
CA ALA A 183 12.26 1.72 2.18
C ALA A 183 11.93 1.20 0.77
N THR A 184 12.81 1.39 -0.21
CA THR A 184 12.49 1.20 -1.63
C THR A 184 13.51 0.28 -2.30
N CYS A 185 13.05 -0.51 -3.28
CA CYS A 185 13.89 -1.41 -4.06
C CYS A 185 13.52 -1.30 -5.53
N ASN A 186 14.52 -1.28 -6.40
CA ASN A 186 14.33 -1.38 -7.84
C ASN A 186 14.23 -2.84 -8.30
N VAL A 187 13.66 -3.00 -9.49
CA VAL A 187 13.82 -4.21 -10.30
C VAL A 187 14.90 -3.93 -11.34
N GLU A 188 15.76 -4.91 -11.61
CA GLU A 188 16.87 -4.79 -12.56
C GLU A 188 16.47 -4.11 -13.86
N GLN A 189 17.30 -3.18 -14.32
CA GLN A 189 17.13 -2.57 -15.62
C GLN A 189 17.46 -3.57 -16.75
N SER A 190 16.55 -3.70 -17.70
CA SER A 190 16.81 -4.36 -18.98
C SER A 190 15.82 -3.86 -20.02
N PHE A 191 16.13 -4.03 -21.31
CA PHE A 191 15.18 -3.69 -22.38
C PHE A 191 13.80 -4.31 -22.15
N PHE A 192 13.77 -5.58 -21.74
CA PHE A 192 12.52 -6.27 -21.43
C PHE A 192 11.82 -5.70 -20.20
N ASN A 193 12.52 -5.50 -19.07
CA ASN A 193 11.91 -5.03 -17.83
C ASN A 193 11.38 -3.59 -17.98
N ASP A 194 12.11 -2.73 -18.68
CA ASP A 194 11.75 -1.32 -18.91
C ASP A 194 10.47 -1.22 -19.77
N TRP A 195 10.36 -2.09 -20.80
CA TRP A 195 9.16 -2.19 -21.64
C TRP A 195 7.99 -2.85 -20.90
N PHE A 196 8.21 -4.02 -20.29
CA PHE A 196 7.17 -4.84 -19.66
C PHE A 196 6.52 -4.12 -18.48
N SER A 197 7.32 -3.41 -17.68
CA SER A 197 6.82 -2.64 -16.53
C SER A 197 6.43 -1.20 -16.88
N GLY A 198 6.80 -0.70 -18.06
CA GLY A 198 6.65 0.71 -18.38
C GLY A 198 7.45 1.62 -17.43
N HIS A 199 8.71 1.27 -17.14
CA HIS A 199 9.59 1.95 -16.18
C HIS A 199 9.15 1.92 -14.70
N LEU A 200 8.17 1.07 -14.33
CA LEU A 200 7.85 0.85 -12.91
C LEU A 200 8.95 0.09 -12.15
N ASN A 201 9.98 -0.42 -12.84
CA ASN A 201 11.16 -1.00 -12.23
C ASN A 201 12.07 0.02 -11.52
N PHE A 202 11.87 1.33 -11.73
CA PHE A 202 12.66 2.43 -11.14
C PHE A 202 11.93 3.12 -9.96
N GLN A 203 11.64 2.37 -8.90
CA GLN A 203 10.96 2.86 -7.70
C GLN A 203 11.81 3.84 -6.88
N ILE A 204 13.11 3.59 -6.77
CA ILE A 204 14.05 4.46 -6.06
C ILE A 204 14.01 5.87 -6.68
N GLU A 205 14.16 5.97 -8.00
CA GLU A 205 14.15 7.24 -8.71
C GLU A 205 12.77 7.90 -8.65
N HIS A 206 11.68 7.12 -8.69
CA HIS A 206 10.33 7.64 -8.50
C HIS A 206 10.16 8.31 -7.13
N HIS A 207 10.63 7.67 -6.06
CA HIS A 207 10.52 8.22 -4.71
C HIS A 207 11.48 9.38 -4.44
N LEU A 208 12.66 9.36 -5.06
CA LEU A 208 13.61 10.47 -4.98
C LEU A 208 13.21 11.67 -5.84
N PHE A 209 12.48 11.45 -6.93
CA PHE A 209 12.10 12.52 -7.86
C PHE A 209 10.65 12.34 -8.32
N PRO A 210 9.65 12.52 -7.42
CA PRO A 210 8.26 12.18 -7.71
C PRO A 210 7.63 13.02 -8.83
N THR A 211 8.22 14.18 -9.15
CA THR A 211 7.78 15.06 -10.24
C THR A 211 8.52 14.82 -11.55
N MET A 212 9.54 13.94 -11.57
CA MET A 212 10.32 13.66 -12.77
C MET A 212 9.53 12.78 -13.75
N PRO A 213 9.50 13.12 -15.05
CA PRO A 213 8.90 12.26 -16.06
C PRO A 213 9.58 10.89 -16.10
N ARG A 214 8.78 9.81 -16.07
CA ARG A 214 9.26 8.43 -15.97
C ARG A 214 10.31 8.01 -17.01
N HIS A 215 10.25 8.58 -18.22
CA HIS A 215 11.19 8.28 -19.29
C HIS A 215 12.61 8.80 -19.02
N ASN A 216 12.83 9.56 -17.94
CA ASN A 216 14.15 10.01 -17.51
C ASN A 216 14.73 9.18 -16.35
N PHE A 217 13.97 8.27 -15.75
CA PHE A 217 14.45 7.47 -14.62
C PHE A 217 15.69 6.65 -14.97
N HIS A 218 15.71 5.99 -16.12
CA HIS A 218 16.88 5.22 -16.57
C HIS A 218 18.14 6.08 -16.77
N LYS A 219 18.00 7.39 -17.03
CA LYS A 219 19.13 8.32 -17.17
C LYS A 219 19.68 8.74 -15.81
N VAL A 220 18.81 8.79 -14.80
CA VAL A 220 19.14 9.28 -13.46
C VAL A 220 19.58 8.16 -12.53
N ALA A 221 19.07 6.94 -12.73
CA ALA A 221 19.47 5.74 -12.00
C ALA A 221 21.00 5.54 -11.86
N PRO A 222 21.83 5.66 -12.93
CA PRO A 222 23.28 5.55 -12.77
C PRO A 222 23.89 6.66 -11.91
N LEU A 223 23.33 7.87 -11.93
CA LEU A 223 23.78 8.98 -11.10
C LEU A 223 23.43 8.76 -9.62
N VAL A 224 22.21 8.29 -9.33
CA VAL A 224 21.79 7.92 -7.98
C VAL A 224 22.64 6.78 -7.45
N ARG A 225 22.89 5.74 -8.26
CA ARG A 225 23.77 4.63 -7.89
C ARG A 225 25.20 5.08 -7.59
N SER A 226 25.75 5.99 -8.39
CA SER A 226 27.06 6.60 -8.13
C SER A 226 27.09 7.40 -6.83
N LEU A 227 26.03 8.15 -6.52
CA LEU A 227 25.92 8.91 -5.28
C LEU A 227 25.83 7.97 -4.07
N CYS A 228 25.03 6.90 -4.18
CA CYS A 228 24.92 5.85 -3.17
C CYS A 228 26.29 5.22 -2.89
N ALA A 229 27.03 4.83 -3.93
CA ALA A 229 28.38 4.28 -3.81
C ALA A 229 29.36 5.25 -3.13
N LYS A 230 29.33 6.54 -3.48
CA LYS A 230 30.18 7.58 -2.88
C LYS A 230 29.96 7.73 -1.37
N HIS A 231 28.73 7.56 -0.91
CA HIS A 231 28.34 7.76 0.49
C HIS A 231 28.18 6.45 1.27
N GLY A 232 28.50 5.30 0.66
CA GLY A 232 28.34 3.98 1.30
C GLY A 232 26.89 3.61 1.59
N ILE A 233 25.93 4.17 0.84
CA ILE A 233 24.51 3.87 0.97
C ILE A 233 24.16 2.71 0.04
N PRO A 234 23.47 1.65 0.50
CA PRO A 234 23.04 0.56 -0.37
C PRO A 234 22.00 1.02 -1.39
N TYR A 235 22.26 0.75 -2.67
CA TYR A 235 21.27 0.88 -3.75
C TYR A 235 20.61 -0.48 -3.97
N GLN A 236 19.36 -0.64 -3.55
CA GLN A 236 18.66 -1.93 -3.54
C GLN A 236 18.05 -2.24 -4.91
N GLU A 237 18.44 -3.36 -5.51
CA GLU A 237 17.97 -3.82 -6.81
C GLU A 237 17.85 -5.34 -6.79
N LYS A 238 16.79 -5.87 -7.42
CA LYS A 238 16.51 -7.30 -7.47
C LYS A 238 16.16 -7.77 -8.89
N PRO A 239 16.50 -9.01 -9.27
CA PRO A 239 15.98 -9.63 -10.48
C PRO A 239 14.44 -9.65 -10.47
N LEU A 240 13.82 -9.50 -11.63
CA LEU A 240 12.36 -9.45 -11.78
C LEU A 240 11.68 -10.64 -11.06
N LEU A 241 12.11 -11.86 -11.31
CA LEU A 241 11.51 -13.05 -10.70
C LEU A 241 11.66 -13.06 -9.16
N ARG A 242 12.78 -12.58 -8.63
CA ARG A 242 12.98 -12.46 -7.17
C ARG A 242 11.99 -11.46 -6.59
N ALA A 243 11.83 -10.30 -7.24
CA ALA A 243 10.87 -9.28 -6.80
C ALA A 243 9.42 -9.80 -6.82
N LEU A 244 9.02 -10.51 -7.87
CA LEU A 244 7.69 -11.13 -7.96
C LEU A 244 7.45 -12.18 -6.86
N GLN A 245 8.46 -13.00 -6.56
CA GLN A 245 8.40 -13.95 -5.45
C GLN A 245 8.28 -13.25 -4.09
N ASP A 246 9.02 -12.16 -3.88
CA ASP A 246 9.00 -11.41 -2.64
C ASP A 246 7.61 -10.79 -2.36
N ILE A 247 6.87 -10.39 -3.39
CA ILE A 247 5.48 -9.95 -3.25
C ILE A 247 4.60 -11.07 -2.68
N ILE A 248 4.68 -12.29 -3.23
CA ILE A 248 3.93 -13.45 -2.73
C ILE A 248 4.33 -13.78 -1.29
N ARG A 249 5.64 -13.77 -1.00
CA ARG A 249 6.16 -14.00 0.37
C ARG A 249 5.68 -12.93 1.35
N SER A 250 5.61 -11.68 0.92
CA SER A 250 5.11 -10.56 1.74
C SER A 250 3.62 -10.75 2.07
N LEU A 251 2.80 -11.15 1.09
CA LEU A 251 1.40 -11.53 1.32
C LEU A 251 1.25 -12.69 2.30
N LYS A 252 2.13 -13.69 2.23
CA LYS A 252 2.16 -14.80 3.18
C LYS A 252 2.54 -14.33 4.59
N LYS A 253 3.69 -13.65 4.72
CA LYS A 253 4.21 -13.11 6.00
C LYS A 253 3.19 -12.20 6.67
N SER A 254 2.60 -11.26 5.93
CA SER A 254 1.57 -10.35 6.46
C SER A 254 0.30 -11.09 6.89
N GLY A 255 -0.09 -12.14 6.15
CA GLY A 255 -1.22 -13.00 6.54
C GLY A 255 -0.96 -13.80 7.82
N GLU A 256 0.27 -14.30 8.00
CA GLU A 256 0.71 -15.00 9.21
C GLU A 256 0.79 -14.05 10.42
N LEU A 257 1.40 -12.86 10.25
CA LEU A 257 1.44 -11.83 11.29
C LEU A 257 0.05 -11.37 11.72
N TRP A 258 -0.87 -11.21 10.75
CA TRP A 258 -2.26 -10.90 11.05
C TRP A 258 -2.91 -12.00 11.89
N LEU A 259 -2.69 -13.27 11.54
CA LEU A 259 -3.25 -14.40 12.27
C LEU A 259 -2.68 -14.52 13.68
N ASP A 260 -1.37 -14.33 13.84
CA ASP A 260 -0.67 -14.36 15.13
C ASP A 260 -1.21 -13.27 16.08
N ALA A 261 -1.25 -12.02 15.60
CA ALA A 261 -1.83 -10.89 16.32
C ALA A 261 -3.31 -11.10 16.65
N TYR A 262 -4.06 -11.76 15.77
CA TYR A 262 -5.49 -12.04 15.94
C TYR A 262 -5.77 -13.14 16.98
N LEU A 263 -4.93 -14.18 17.01
CA LEU A 263 -5.10 -15.32 17.91
C LEU A 263 -4.57 -15.05 19.33
N HIS A 264 -3.93 -13.88 19.56
CA HIS A 264 -3.32 -13.49 20.84
C HIS A 264 -2.41 -14.59 21.41
N LYS A 265 -1.54 -15.15 20.57
CA LYS A 265 -0.50 -16.08 21.03
C LYS A 265 0.71 -15.33 21.57
#